data_AF-A0A932PGA3-F1
#
_entry.id   AF-A0A932PGA3-F1
#
_cell.length_a   1.000
_cell.length_b   1.000
_cell.length_c   1.000
_cell.angle_alpha   90.00
_cell.angle_beta   90.00
_cell.angle_gamma   90.00
#
_symmetry.space_group_name_H-M   'P 1'
#
loop_
_entity.id
_entity.type
_entity.pdbx_description
1 polymer ?
#
loop_
_entity_poly.entity_id
_entity_poly.type
_entity_poly.pdbx_seq_one_letter_code
_entity_poly.pdbx_strand_id
1 'polypeptide(L)'
;MVADPAAVELLPVLEVIFDAPLPASAQERVTPRGAKGGVKQGQPWSAVPESFRYLKDIPQWPLPTDLKRWQEVDRAKVRATLLDCLGEMPPRPDPRKVKVIAKEDHGDYTLERFEFHNGVDMTVASCWYPRIARGRSQPSLACMATAASLAAAR
;
A
#
# COMPACT_ATOMS: atom_id res chain seq x y z
N MET A 1 62.39 4.05 -42.43
CA MET A 1 61.62 3.07 -41.62
C MET A 1 61.09 3.87 -40.42
N VAL A 2 59.84 4.38 -40.52
CA VAL A 2 58.57 3.72 -40.07
C VAL A 2 58.51 3.76 -38.53
N ALA A 3 57.82 4.75 -37.94
CA ALA A 3 56.45 4.73 -37.37
C ALA A 3 56.34 3.80 -36.12
N ASP A 4 55.64 4.08 -35.02
CA ASP A 4 54.58 5.02 -34.61
C ASP A 4 54.48 4.97 -33.03
N PRO A 5 53.68 5.81 -32.35
CA PRO A 5 53.69 6.08 -30.91
C PRO A 5 52.60 5.33 -30.12
N ALA A 6 52.91 5.04 -28.85
CA ALA A 6 52.00 4.69 -27.76
C ALA A 6 52.83 4.74 -26.47
N ALA A 7 52.40 5.23 -25.31
CA ALA A 7 51.07 5.28 -24.77
C ALA A 7 50.95 6.48 -23.81
N VAL A 8 49.82 7.17 -23.92
CA VAL A 8 49.30 8.11 -22.94
C VAL A 8 48.68 7.28 -21.82
N GLU A 9 49.32 7.23 -20.65
CA GLU A 9 48.69 6.63 -19.46
C GLU A 9 47.64 7.60 -18.90
N LEU A 10 46.39 7.40 -19.34
CA LEU A 10 45.20 7.98 -18.73
C LEU A 10 44.77 7.09 -17.57
N LEU A 11 45.02 7.53 -16.34
CA LEU A 11 44.42 6.95 -15.14
C LEU A 11 42.90 7.20 -15.19
N PRO A 12 42.02 6.17 -15.06
CA PRO A 12 40.59 6.41 -14.94
C PRO A 12 40.29 6.98 -13.56
N VAL A 13 39.87 8.25 -13.55
CA VAL A 13 39.18 8.88 -12.41
C VAL A 13 37.90 8.08 -12.18
N LEU A 14 37.84 7.39 -11.04
CA LEU A 14 36.65 6.71 -10.56
C LEU A 14 35.64 7.78 -10.15
N GLU A 15 34.80 8.22 -11.09
CA GLU A 15 33.66 9.08 -10.79
C GLU A 15 32.65 8.28 -9.95
N VAL A 16 32.63 8.59 -8.66
CA VAL A 16 31.54 8.24 -7.77
C VAL A 16 30.32 9.03 -8.23
N ILE A 17 29.46 8.39 -9.03
CA ILE A 17 28.15 8.92 -9.38
C ILE A 17 27.37 9.01 -8.06
N PHE A 18 27.23 10.23 -7.55
CA PHE A 18 26.26 10.55 -6.52
C PHE A 18 24.88 10.24 -7.09
N ASP A 19 24.24 9.21 -6.55
CA ASP A 19 22.86 8.85 -6.81
C ASP A 19 21.97 10.00 -6.32
N ALA A 20 21.66 10.94 -7.21
CA ALA A 20 20.74 12.01 -6.92
C ALA A 20 19.37 11.39 -6.65
N PRO A 21 18.71 11.69 -5.51
CA PRO A 21 17.39 11.15 -5.25
C PRO A 21 16.45 11.63 -6.35
N LEU A 22 15.93 10.68 -7.14
CA LEU A 22 14.85 10.93 -8.08
C LEU A 22 13.74 11.67 -7.31
N PRO A 23 13.24 12.82 -7.80
CA PRO A 23 12.13 13.48 -7.16
C PRO A 23 10.98 12.48 -7.11
N ALA A 24 10.44 12.24 -5.91
CA ALA A 24 9.21 11.50 -5.72
C ALA A 24 8.14 12.22 -6.54
N SER A 25 7.90 11.74 -7.75
CA SER A 25 6.83 12.23 -8.60
C SER A 25 5.54 11.93 -7.86
N ALA A 26 4.95 12.98 -7.29
CA ALA A 26 3.62 12.93 -6.75
C ALA A 26 2.72 12.30 -7.82
N GLN A 27 1.93 11.30 -7.42
CA GLN A 27 0.99 10.66 -8.33
C GLN A 27 0.04 11.74 -8.87
N GLU A 28 0.24 12.14 -10.12
CA GLU A 28 -0.66 13.07 -10.77
C GLU A 28 -2.00 12.35 -10.94
N ARG A 29 -3.02 12.83 -10.22
CA ARG A 29 -4.37 12.29 -10.32
C ARG A 29 -4.98 12.72 -11.65
N VAL A 30 -4.64 12.01 -12.72
CA VAL A 30 -5.24 12.22 -14.03
C VAL A 30 -6.60 11.55 -14.04
N THR A 31 -7.66 12.34 -14.17
CA THR A 31 -9.00 11.78 -14.43
C THR A 31 -9.02 11.31 -15.89
N PRO A 32 -9.27 10.01 -16.17
CA PRO A 32 -9.28 9.50 -17.53
C PRO A 32 -10.30 10.27 -18.40
N ARG A 33 -9.96 10.58 -19.66
CA ARG A 33 -10.89 11.28 -20.58
C ARG A 33 -12.22 10.56 -20.77
N GLY A 34 -12.25 9.23 -20.61
CA GLY A 34 -13.46 8.41 -20.68
C GLY A 34 -14.21 8.24 -19.36
N ALA A 35 -13.75 8.87 -18.27
CA ALA A 35 -14.45 8.79 -16.99
C ALA A 35 -15.79 9.54 -17.12
N LYS A 36 -16.89 8.80 -17.03
CA LYS A 36 -18.25 9.36 -17.12
C LYS A 36 -18.61 10.33 -15.98
N GLY A 37 -17.68 10.53 -15.03
CA GLY A 37 -17.94 11.20 -13.76
C GLY A 37 -18.95 10.40 -12.93
N GLY A 38 -18.74 10.30 -11.63
CA GLY A 38 -19.86 9.88 -10.78
C GLY A 38 -21.02 10.86 -10.91
N VAL A 39 -22.21 10.48 -10.43
CA VAL A 39 -23.28 11.45 -10.18
C VAL A 39 -22.68 12.60 -9.37
N LYS A 40 -22.92 13.85 -9.79
CA LYS A 40 -22.46 15.01 -9.04
C LYS A 40 -23.03 14.89 -7.64
N GLN A 41 -22.15 14.68 -6.66
CA GLN A 41 -22.55 14.66 -5.26
C GLN A 41 -23.15 16.03 -4.93
N GLY A 42 -24.11 16.06 -4.00
CA GLY A 42 -24.71 17.31 -3.53
C GLY A 42 -23.67 18.25 -2.91
N GLN A 43 -24.14 19.38 -2.37
CA GLN A 43 -23.25 20.28 -1.64
C GLN A 43 -22.50 19.52 -0.54
N PRO A 44 -21.18 19.72 -0.38
CA PRO A 44 -20.42 19.09 0.70
C PRO A 44 -21.13 19.32 2.03
N TRP A 45 -21.25 18.27 2.83
CA TRP A 45 -21.86 18.35 4.17
C TRP A 45 -23.37 18.67 4.21
N SER A 46 -24.08 18.60 3.08
CA SER A 46 -25.53 18.85 3.05
C SER A 46 -26.37 17.78 3.77
N ALA A 47 -25.91 16.52 3.77
CA ALA A 47 -26.58 15.39 4.40
C ALA A 47 -26.06 15.05 5.81
N VAL A 48 -25.05 15.78 6.30
CA VAL A 48 -24.44 15.50 7.60
C VAL A 48 -25.21 16.28 8.67
N PRO A 49 -25.71 15.62 9.74
CA PRO A 49 -26.42 16.31 10.80
C PRO A 49 -25.59 17.43 11.44
N GLU A 50 -26.23 18.52 11.84
CA GLU A 50 -25.55 19.70 12.40
C GLU A 50 -24.72 19.37 13.65
N SER A 51 -25.13 18.36 14.43
CA SER A 51 -24.41 17.88 15.61
C SER A 51 -22.97 17.44 15.30
N PHE A 52 -22.69 16.92 14.09
CA PHE A 52 -21.34 16.53 13.69
C PHE A 52 -20.42 17.74 13.44
N ARG A 53 -20.98 18.94 13.24
CA ARG A 53 -20.18 20.18 13.13
C ARG A 53 -19.65 20.65 14.47
N TYR A 54 -20.31 20.25 15.56
CA TYR A 54 -20.04 20.71 16.92
C TYR A 54 -19.83 19.52 17.86
N LEU A 55 -18.98 18.57 17.47
CA LEU A 55 -18.55 17.48 18.36
C LEU A 55 -17.65 18.07 19.45
N LYS A 56 -18.27 18.51 20.55
CA LYS A 56 -17.60 19.22 21.66
C LYS A 56 -16.63 18.33 22.44
N ASP A 57 -16.86 17.02 22.42
CA ASP A 57 -16.18 16.07 23.31
C ASP A 57 -15.19 15.16 22.59
N ILE A 58 -14.66 15.56 21.42
CA ILE A 58 -13.55 14.83 20.80
C ILE A 58 -12.27 15.16 21.57
N PRO A 59 -11.62 14.18 22.22
CA PRO A 59 -10.36 14.44 22.89
C PRO A 59 -9.32 14.86 21.86
N GLN A 60 -8.58 15.93 22.16
CA GLN A 60 -7.45 16.33 21.34
C GLN A 60 -6.38 15.24 21.43
N TRP A 61 -5.95 14.71 20.28
CA TRP A 61 -4.80 13.81 20.23
C TRP A 61 -3.51 14.64 20.25
N PRO A 62 -2.69 14.59 21.33
CA PRO A 62 -1.39 15.23 21.32
C PRO A 62 -0.46 14.50 20.34
N LEU A 63 0.06 15.21 19.35
CA LEU A 63 1.07 14.66 18.45
C LEU A 63 2.38 14.41 19.22
N PRO A 64 3.04 13.26 19.03
CA PRO A 64 4.31 12.99 19.69
C PRO A 64 5.39 13.91 19.11
N THR A 65 6.06 14.67 19.99
CA THR A 65 7.17 15.57 19.64
C THR A 65 8.54 15.06 20.08
N ASP A 66 8.56 13.99 20.89
CA ASP A 66 9.79 13.37 21.41
C ASP A 66 9.87 11.90 20.99
N LEU A 67 10.98 11.54 20.32
CA LEU A 67 11.16 10.21 19.73
C LEU A 67 11.30 9.12 20.80
N LYS A 68 12.03 9.40 21.89
CA LYS A 68 12.30 8.42 22.94
C LYS A 68 11.01 8.05 23.66
N ARG A 69 10.26 9.05 24.11
CA ARG A 69 8.95 8.90 24.73
C ARG A 69 7.95 8.21 23.79
N TRP A 70 7.98 8.53 22.50
CA TRP A 70 7.15 7.84 21.50
C TRP A 70 7.43 6.32 21.49
N GLN A 71 8.70 5.94 21.42
CA GLN A 71 9.11 4.54 21.33
C GLN A 71 8.84 3.77 22.62
N GLU A 72 9.10 4.37 23.78
CA GLU A 72 9.04 3.71 25.08
C GLU A 72 7.62 3.67 25.68
N VAL A 73 6.79 4.70 25.41
CA VAL A 73 5.52 4.90 26.11
C VAL A 73 4.35 5.11 25.15
N ASP A 74 4.38 6.19 24.36
CA ASP A 74 3.17 6.67 23.69
C ASP A 74 2.69 5.71 22.59
N ARG A 75 3.61 5.06 21.85
CA ARG A 75 3.27 4.09 20.80
C ARG A 75 2.48 2.89 21.33
N ALA A 76 2.89 2.35 22.48
CA ALA A 76 2.21 1.22 23.10
C ALA A 76 0.80 1.63 23.58
N LYS A 77 0.69 2.81 24.20
CA LYS A 77 -0.59 3.36 24.65
C LYS A 77 -1.56 3.60 23.50
N VAL A 78 -1.12 4.25 22.42
CA VAL A 78 -1.93 4.48 21.21
C VAL A 78 -2.41 3.16 20.62
N ARG A 79 -1.53 2.15 20.51
CA ARG A 79 -1.91 0.83 20.01
C ARG A 79 -2.99 0.17 20.88
N ALA A 80 -2.87 0.25 22.20
CA ALA A 80 -3.87 -0.29 23.11
C ALA A 80 -5.23 0.40 22.93
N THR A 81 -5.24 1.74 22.94
CA THR A 81 -6.47 2.52 22.73
C THR A 81 -7.11 2.23 21.36
N LEU A 82 -6.32 2.06 20.31
CA LEU A 82 -6.85 1.67 19.00
C LEU A 82 -7.49 0.28 19.01
N LEU A 83 -6.89 -0.68 19.71
CA LEU A 83 -7.47 -2.02 19.85
C LEU A 83 -8.77 -1.98 20.65
N ASP A 84 -8.82 -1.20 21.73
CA ASP A 84 -10.03 -1.02 22.53
C ASP A 84 -11.17 -0.39 21.69
N CYS A 85 -10.86 0.62 20.87
CA CYS A 85 -11.83 1.25 19.97
C CYS A 85 -12.33 0.31 18.86
N LEU A 86 -11.49 -0.61 18.38
CA LEU A 86 -11.87 -1.61 17.39
C LEU A 86 -12.72 -2.74 18.00
N GLY A 87 -12.77 -2.85 19.33
CA GLY A 87 -13.51 -3.86 20.06
C GLY A 87 -12.85 -5.24 20.00
N GLU A 88 -13.63 -6.29 20.29
CA GLU A 88 -13.15 -7.67 20.25
C GLU A 88 -12.88 -8.08 18.80
N MET A 89 -11.60 -8.26 18.46
CA MET A 89 -11.18 -8.77 17.17
C MET A 89 -11.09 -10.30 17.21
N PRO A 90 -11.62 -11.01 16.20
CA PRO A 90 -11.44 -12.45 16.09
C PRO A 90 -9.95 -12.79 15.97
N PRO A 91 -9.52 -14.01 16.36
CA PRO A 91 -8.16 -14.43 16.13
C PRO A 91 -7.85 -14.39 14.64
N ARG A 92 -6.61 -14.03 14.32
CA ARG A 92 -6.13 -14.00 12.93
C ARG A 92 -6.40 -15.38 12.27
N PRO A 93 -7.03 -15.42 11.09
CA PRO A 93 -7.27 -16.68 10.39
C PRO A 93 -5.99 -17.48 10.16
N ASP A 94 -6.09 -18.81 10.30
CA ASP A 94 -4.96 -19.72 10.07
C ASP A 94 -4.51 -19.65 8.60
N PRO A 95 -3.24 -19.27 8.32
CA PRO A 95 -2.75 -19.15 6.96
C PRO A 95 -2.82 -20.47 6.17
N ARG A 96 -2.87 -21.63 6.84
CA ARG A 96 -2.97 -22.95 6.19
C ARG A 96 -4.37 -23.23 5.63
N LYS A 97 -5.38 -22.50 6.08
CA LYS A 97 -6.78 -22.65 5.64
C LYS A 97 -7.12 -21.78 4.44
N VAL A 98 -6.17 -20.96 3.98
CA VAL A 98 -6.31 -20.14 2.78
C VAL A 98 -6.30 -21.04 1.55
N LYS A 99 -7.28 -20.89 0.66
CA LYS A 99 -7.39 -21.67 -0.57
C LYS A 99 -7.08 -20.80 -1.77
N VAL A 100 -6.26 -21.29 -2.70
CA VAL A 100 -6.05 -20.64 -3.99
C VAL A 100 -7.19 -21.02 -4.92
N ILE A 101 -7.96 -20.02 -5.36
CA ILE A 101 -9.13 -20.22 -6.24
C ILE A 101 -8.80 -19.99 -7.72
N ALA A 102 -7.76 -19.20 -8.02
CA ALA A 102 -7.29 -19.02 -9.39
C ALA A 102 -5.78 -18.76 -9.42
N LYS A 103 -5.16 -19.21 -10.50
CA LYS A 103 -3.73 -19.07 -10.75
C LYS A 103 -3.51 -18.73 -12.22
N GLU A 104 -2.83 -17.63 -12.50
CA GLU A 104 -2.45 -17.21 -13.84
C GLU A 104 -0.93 -17.10 -13.93
N ASP A 105 -0.34 -17.76 -14.92
CA ASP A 105 1.09 -17.69 -15.17
C ASP A 105 1.38 -16.61 -16.21
N HIS A 106 2.20 -15.62 -15.85
CA HIS A 106 2.65 -14.53 -16.71
C HIS A 106 4.15 -14.65 -17.04
N GLY A 107 4.74 -15.84 -16.82
CA GLY A 107 6.14 -16.15 -17.09
C GLY A 107 7.08 -15.65 -15.99
N ASP A 108 7.16 -14.33 -15.81
CA ASP A 108 8.04 -13.71 -14.81
C ASP A 108 7.45 -13.78 -13.39
N TYR A 109 6.12 -13.86 -13.30
CA TYR A 109 5.38 -13.99 -12.05
C TYR A 109 4.08 -14.76 -12.28
N THR A 110 3.55 -15.31 -11.21
CA THR A 110 2.22 -15.94 -11.18
C THR A 110 1.26 -15.05 -10.40
N LEU A 111 0.09 -14.73 -10.93
CA LEU A 111 -0.99 -14.16 -10.14
C LEU A 111 -1.79 -15.26 -9.45
N GLU A 112 -1.90 -15.18 -8.13
CA GLU A 112 -2.75 -16.07 -7.34
C GLU A 112 -3.91 -15.28 -6.72
N ARG A 113 -5.12 -15.79 -6.89
CA ARG A 113 -6.30 -15.33 -6.16
C ARG A 113 -6.61 -16.34 -5.09
N PHE A 114 -6.87 -15.89 -3.87
CA PHE A 114 -7.20 -16.77 -2.76
C PHE A 114 -8.50 -16.37 -2.07
N GLU A 115 -9.06 -17.32 -1.35
CA GLU A 115 -10.18 -17.12 -0.45
C GLU A 115 -9.79 -17.57 0.96
N PHE A 116 -10.28 -16.84 1.96
CA PHE A 116 -10.14 -17.26 3.35
C PHE A 116 -11.35 -16.77 4.16
N HIS A 117 -11.73 -17.56 5.17
CA HIS A 117 -12.78 -17.18 6.09
C HIS A 117 -12.24 -16.15 7.09
N ASN A 118 -12.92 -15.01 7.29
CA ASN A 118 -12.51 -13.94 8.21
C ASN A 118 -12.58 -14.34 9.70
N GLY A 119 -13.15 -15.52 9.98
CA GLY A 119 -13.28 -16.04 11.34
C GLY A 119 -14.54 -15.56 12.07
N VAL A 120 -15.39 -14.77 11.41
CA VAL A 120 -16.65 -14.26 11.96
C VAL A 120 -17.82 -14.83 11.16
N ASP A 121 -18.00 -14.38 9.92
CA ASP A 121 -19.23 -14.58 9.16
C ASP A 121 -19.03 -14.64 7.63
N MET A 122 -17.87 -14.24 7.12
CA MET A 122 -17.67 -14.02 5.68
C MET A 122 -16.37 -14.62 5.18
N THR A 123 -16.47 -15.31 4.05
CA THR A 123 -15.31 -15.65 3.22
C THR A 123 -14.92 -14.44 2.40
N VAL A 124 -13.72 -13.93 2.66
CA VAL A 124 -13.15 -12.81 1.92
C VAL A 124 -12.48 -13.35 0.66
N ALA A 125 -13.01 -12.97 -0.50
CA ALA A 125 -12.34 -13.15 -1.77
C ALA A 125 -11.22 -12.10 -1.90
N SER A 126 -9.98 -12.55 -2.02
CA SER A 126 -8.82 -11.66 -2.10
C SER A 126 -8.65 -11.04 -3.49
N CYS A 127 -7.88 -9.96 -3.55
CA CYS A 127 -7.31 -9.48 -4.81
C CYS A 127 -6.22 -10.43 -5.33
N TRP A 128 -5.77 -10.22 -6.55
CA TRP A 128 -4.67 -10.98 -7.16
C TRP A 128 -3.34 -10.60 -6.53
N TYR A 129 -2.56 -11.61 -6.13
CA TYR A 129 -1.22 -11.43 -5.59
C TYR A 129 -0.15 -11.98 -6.55
N PRO A 130 0.85 -11.18 -6.95
CA PRO A 130 1.97 -11.67 -7.73
C PRO A 130 2.93 -12.50 -6.86
N ARG A 131 3.17 -13.74 -7.29
CA ARG A 131 4.16 -14.66 -6.76
C ARG A 131 5.29 -14.80 -7.78
N ILE A 132 6.46 -14.28 -7.45
CA ILE A 132 7.69 -14.51 -8.22
C ILE A 132 8.29 -15.85 -7.77
N ALA A 133 8.96 -16.57 -8.68
CA ALA A 133 9.44 -17.94 -8.47
C ALA A 133 10.30 -18.15 -7.19
N ARG A 134 10.27 -19.39 -6.68
CA ARG A 134 10.93 -19.85 -5.45
C ARG A 134 12.42 -19.48 -5.40
N GLY A 135 12.86 -18.90 -4.28
CA GLY A 135 14.28 -18.64 -3.97
C GLY A 135 14.61 -17.20 -3.62
N ARG A 136 13.68 -16.25 -3.80
CA ARG A 136 13.85 -14.86 -3.36
C ARG A 136 12.75 -14.49 -2.37
N SER A 137 13.15 -14.02 -1.19
CA SER A 137 12.24 -13.34 -0.26
C SER A 137 11.83 -12.01 -0.89
N GLN A 138 10.60 -11.92 -1.39
CA GLN A 138 10.06 -10.67 -1.90
C GLN A 138 9.41 -9.87 -0.75
N PRO A 139 9.52 -8.53 -0.73
CA PRO A 139 8.69 -7.71 0.14
C PRO A 139 7.22 -7.96 -0.22
N SER A 140 6.42 -8.44 0.73
CA SER A 140 5.00 -8.65 0.54
C SER A 140 4.29 -7.30 0.56
N LEU A 141 3.82 -6.83 -0.59
CA LEU A 141 3.00 -5.63 -0.70
C LEU A 141 1.53 -5.99 -0.54
N ALA A 142 0.86 -5.45 0.47
CA ALA A 142 -0.59 -5.54 0.59
C ALA A 142 -1.21 -4.34 -0.15
N CYS A 143 -1.62 -4.54 -1.40
CA CYS A 143 -2.38 -3.54 -2.15
C CYS A 143 -3.86 -3.62 -1.79
N MET A 144 -4.35 -2.66 -0.99
CA MET A 144 -5.77 -2.45 -0.77
C MET A 144 -6.33 -1.64 -1.94
N ALA A 145 -6.83 -2.33 -2.98
CA ALA A 145 -7.55 -1.69 -4.08
C ALA A 145 -9.06 -1.82 -3.85
N THR A 146 -9.78 -0.71 -3.89
CA THR A 146 -11.25 -0.71 -3.88
C THR A 146 -11.74 -1.30 -5.20
N ALA A 147 -12.40 -2.47 -5.15
CA ALA A 147 -12.99 -3.09 -6.32
C ALA A 147 -14.12 -2.22 -6.87
N ALA A 148 -13.83 -1.39 -7.87
CA ALA A 148 -14.87 -0.83 -8.72
C ALA A 148 -15.44 -1.99 -9.56
N SER A 149 -16.73 -2.27 -9.37
CA SER A 149 -17.48 -3.33 -10.08
C SER A 149 -17.14 -3.39 -11.56
N LEU A 150 -16.47 -4.45 -11.98
CA LEU A 150 -16.42 -4.86 -13.38
C LEU A 150 -17.75 -5.53 -13.72
N ALA A 151 -18.78 -4.72 -13.94
CA ALA A 151 -20.07 -5.16 -14.48
C ALA A 151 -20.35 -4.37 -15.77
N ALA A 152 -19.58 -4.65 -16.83
CA ALA A 152 -19.92 -4.28 -18.21
C ALA A 152 -18.90 -4.90 -19.18
N ALA A 153 -19.01 -6.20 -19.42
CA ALA A 153 -18.47 -6.86 -20.61
C ALA A 153 -19.31 -8.10 -20.91
N ARG A 154 -20.47 -7.88 -21.51
CA ARG A 154 -21.19 -8.83 -22.36
C ARG A 154 -21.75 -8.06 -23.53
#